data_AF-A0A560P9R6-F1
#
_entry.id   AF-A0A560P9R6-F1
#
_cell.length_a   1.000
_cell.length_b   1.000
_cell.length_c   1.000
_cell.angle_alpha   90.00
_cell.angle_beta   90.00
_cell.angle_gamma   90.00
#
_symmetry.space_group_name_H-M   'P 1'
#
loop_
_entity.id
_entity.type
_entity.pdbx_description
1 polymer ?
#
loop_
_entity_poly.entity_id
_entity_poly.type
_entity_poly.pdbx_seq_one_letter_code
_entity_poly.pdbx_strand_id
1 'polypeptide(L)'
;MDLGGEQDFTYQIWPRRGAMPAFALRATGAGPHYYRQEVHIGEGGQGYDLAGYTQEQVIGEILDQYERHMFFLHTQREMSGRETRMPDDSATAGR
;
A
#
# COMPACT_ATOMS: atom_id res chain seq x y z
N MET A 1 -9.29 10.64 -1.60
CA MET A 1 -9.35 12.10 -1.82
C MET A 1 -8.93 12.23 -3.25
N ASP A 2 -9.89 12.43 -4.17
CA ASP A 2 -9.65 12.31 -5.61
C ASP A 2 -8.82 13.49 -6.12
N LEU A 3 -7.58 13.22 -6.55
CA LEU A 3 -6.66 14.19 -7.14
C LEU A 3 -6.75 14.28 -8.67
N GLY A 4 -7.90 13.97 -9.28
CA GLY A 4 -8.17 14.37 -10.66
C GLY A 4 -7.31 13.63 -11.69
N GLY A 5 -7.10 12.33 -11.48
CA GLY A 5 -6.41 11.42 -12.41
C GLY A 5 -5.18 10.72 -11.85
N GLU A 6 -4.72 11.09 -10.65
CA GLU A 6 -3.64 10.41 -9.94
C GLU A 6 -4.12 9.29 -9.02
N GLN A 7 -3.23 8.33 -8.75
CA GLN A 7 -3.53 7.22 -7.84
C GLN A 7 -3.82 7.76 -6.42
N ASP A 8 -5.00 7.45 -5.90
CA ASP A 8 -5.40 7.81 -4.54
C ASP A 8 -4.53 7.09 -3.48
N PHE A 9 -4.15 7.82 -2.44
CA PHE A 9 -3.57 7.21 -1.24
C PHE A 9 -4.66 6.52 -0.43
N THR A 10 -4.49 5.21 -0.17
CA THR A 10 -5.41 4.43 0.66
C THR A 10 -4.60 3.68 1.71
N TYR A 11 -5.03 3.78 2.97
CA TYR A 11 -4.53 3.00 4.09
C TYR A 11 -5.73 2.45 4.87
N GLN A 12 -5.86 1.13 4.93
CA GLN A 12 -7.00 0.45 5.57
C GLN A 12 -6.51 -0.68 6.48
N ILE A 13 -7.19 -0.84 7.60
CA ILE A 13 -6.92 -1.90 8.57
C ILE A 13 -8.09 -2.88 8.56
N TRP A 14 -7.82 -4.13 8.26
CA TRP A 14 -8.82 -5.19 8.18
C TRP A 14 -8.60 -6.22 9.30
N PRO A 15 -9.58 -6.46 10.18
CA PRO A 15 -9.47 -7.52 11.17
C PRO A 15 -9.67 -8.88 10.51
N ARG A 16 -8.63 -9.71 10.51
CA ARG A 16 -8.66 -11.08 10.00
C ARG A 16 -8.76 -12.08 11.13
N ARG A 17 -9.76 -12.96 11.07
CA ARG A 17 -9.93 -14.06 12.03
C ARG A 17 -9.03 -15.24 11.65
N GLY A 18 -8.21 -15.72 12.59
CA GLY A 18 -7.39 -16.93 12.48
C GLY A 18 -7.78 -17.97 13.54
N ALA A 19 -7.54 -19.25 13.26
CA ALA A 19 -7.77 -20.33 14.21
C ALA A 19 -6.63 -20.35 15.25
N MET A 20 -6.98 -20.36 16.53
CA MET A 20 -5.99 -20.49 17.60
C MET A 20 -5.27 -21.84 17.51
N PRO A 21 -3.93 -21.88 17.59
CA PRO A 21 -3.20 -23.13 17.71
C PRO A 21 -3.66 -23.92 18.95
N ALA A 22 -3.74 -25.25 18.82
CA ALA A 22 -4.27 -26.12 19.88
C ALA A 22 -3.51 -25.98 21.23
N PHE A 23 -2.22 -25.67 21.19
CA PHE A 23 -1.41 -25.44 22.40
C PHE A 23 -1.77 -24.13 23.10
N ALA A 24 -2.06 -23.06 22.34
CA ALA A 24 -2.41 -21.74 22.88
C ALA A 24 -3.83 -21.76 23.49
N LEU A 25 -4.72 -22.58 22.93
CA LEU A 25 -6.07 -22.78 23.43
C LEU A 25 -6.08 -23.34 24.86
N ARG A 26 -5.19 -24.31 25.15
CA ARG A 26 -5.06 -24.90 26.49
C ARG A 26 -4.40 -23.96 27.49
N ALA A 27 -3.49 -23.09 27.04
CA ALA A 27 -2.72 -22.21 27.90
C ALA A 27 -3.47 -20.95 28.33
N THR A 28 -4.35 -20.42 27.48
CA THR A 28 -4.97 -19.09 27.69
C THR A 28 -6.44 -19.16 28.12
N GLY A 29 -7.12 -20.30 27.94
CA GLY A 29 -8.57 -20.40 28.10
C GLY A 29 -9.36 -19.50 27.14
N ALA A 30 -8.68 -18.89 26.16
CA ALA A 30 -9.29 -18.03 25.17
C ALA A 30 -10.10 -18.85 24.14
N GLY A 31 -11.05 -18.18 23.47
CA GLY A 31 -11.86 -18.79 22.43
C GLY A 31 -11.04 -19.35 21.25
N PRO A 32 -11.67 -20.13 20.36
CA PRO A 32 -10.98 -20.85 19.27
C PRO A 32 -10.38 -19.96 18.17
N HIS A 33 -10.49 -18.64 18.29
CA HIS A 33 -10.09 -17.70 17.27
C HIS A 33 -9.26 -16.57 17.84
N TYR A 34 -8.27 -16.12 17.07
CA TYR A 34 -7.56 -14.86 17.28
C TYR A 34 -7.84 -13.91 16.12
N TYR A 35 -7.61 -12.62 16.35
CA TYR A 35 -7.76 -11.59 15.32
C TYR A 35 -6.42 -10.92 15.05
N ARG A 36 -6.15 -10.70 13.76
CA ARG A 36 -4.96 -10.02 13.27
C ARG A 36 -5.37 -8.76 12.53
N GLN A 37 -4.68 -7.65 12.75
CA GLN A 37 -5.00 -6.36 12.12
C GLN A 37 -4.16 -6.20 10.86
N GLU A 38 -4.64 -6.66 9.71
CA GLU A 38 -3.87 -6.60 8.46
C GLU A 38 -3.95 -5.22 7.80
N VAL A 39 -2.80 -4.70 7.38
CA VAL A 39 -2.71 -3.41 6.67
C VAL A 39 -2.85 -3.63 5.16
N HIS A 40 -3.74 -2.87 4.55
CA HIS A 40 -3.97 -2.82 3.11
C HIS A 40 -3.75 -1.40 2.59
N ILE A 41 -2.93 -1.28 1.55
CA ILE A 41 -2.73 -0.05 0.80
C ILE A 41 -3.30 -0.18 -0.61
N GLY A 42 -3.31 0.90 -1.40
CA GLY A 42 -3.84 0.89 -2.78
C GLY A 42 -3.22 -0.19 -3.68
N GLU A 43 -2.00 -0.62 -3.40
CA GLU A 43 -1.27 -1.66 -4.13
C GLU A 43 -1.55 -3.10 -3.64
N GLY A 44 -2.26 -3.26 -2.51
CA GLY A 44 -2.60 -4.56 -1.93
C GLY A 44 -2.26 -4.70 -0.44
N GLY A 45 -2.38 -5.93 0.07
CA GLY A 45 -2.07 -6.26 1.47
C GLY A 45 -0.57 -6.27 1.73
N GLN A 46 -0.12 -5.60 2.79
CA GLN A 46 1.32 -5.46 3.13
C GLN A 46 1.87 -6.65 3.94
N GLY A 47 1.00 -7.58 4.37
CA GLY A 47 1.42 -8.85 4.97
C GLY A 47 1.91 -8.77 6.42
N TYR A 48 1.95 -7.58 7.04
CA TYR A 48 2.18 -7.41 8.46
C TYR A 48 0.90 -6.98 9.18
N ASP A 49 0.93 -7.13 10.51
CA ASP A 49 -0.17 -6.73 11.38
C ASP A 49 0.27 -5.69 12.41
N LEU A 50 -0.70 -4.92 12.89
CA LEU A 50 -0.49 -3.85 13.85
C LEU A 50 -0.56 -4.31 15.32
N ALA A 51 -0.68 -5.61 15.58
CA ALA A 51 -0.81 -6.10 16.94
C ALA A 51 0.49 -5.83 17.72
N GLY A 52 0.36 -5.07 18.81
CA GLY A 52 1.49 -4.68 19.65
C GLY A 52 2.12 -3.34 19.29
N TYR A 53 1.63 -2.65 18.26
CA TYR A 53 2.06 -1.29 17.93
C TYR A 53 1.38 -0.28 18.87
N THR A 54 2.12 0.76 19.26
CA THR A 54 1.53 1.92 19.92
C THR A 54 0.86 2.84 18.91
N GLN A 55 0.00 3.74 19.40
CA GLN A 55 -0.64 4.74 18.55
C GLN A 55 0.38 5.59 17.79
N GLU A 56 1.48 5.98 18.44
CA GLU A 56 2.55 6.77 17.84
C GLU A 56 3.25 6.03 16.71
N GLN A 57 3.47 4.71 16.87
CA GLN A 57 4.06 3.87 15.84
C GLN A 57 3.15 3.75 14.62
N VAL A 58 1.85 3.55 14.83
CA VAL A 58 0.87 3.51 13.74
C VAL A 58 0.79 4.85 13.01
N ILE A 59 0.81 5.98 13.74
CA ILE A 59 0.83 7.31 13.12
C ILE A 59 2.10 7.49 12.27
N GLY A 60 3.27 7.15 12.81
CA GLY A 60 4.53 7.23 12.06
C GLY A 60 4.50 6.41 10.78
N GLU A 61 4.00 5.17 10.85
CA GLU A 61 3.88 4.29 9.69
C GLU A 61 2.96 4.86 8.60
N ILE A 62 1.81 5.44 8.99
CA ILE A 62 0.88 6.08 8.05
C ILE A 62 1.56 7.26 7.35
N LEU A 63 2.33 8.06 8.09
CA LEU A 63 3.08 9.19 7.53
C LEU A 63 4.16 8.70 6.55
N ASP A 64 4.96 7.71 6.93
CA ASP A 64 5.99 7.12 6.08
C ASP A 64 5.40 6.51 4.78
N GLN A 65 4.21 5.90 4.89
CA GLN A 65 3.50 5.33 3.74
C GLN A 65 2.95 6.41 2.81
N TYR A 66 2.50 7.55 3.37
CA TYR A 66 2.07 8.70 2.60
C TYR A 66 3.23 9.38 1.87
N GLU A 67 4.38 9.54 2.53
CA GLU A 67 5.59 10.07 1.90
C GLU A 67 6.06 9.21 0.72
N ARG A 68 6.07 7.88 0.91
CA ARG A 68 6.36 6.93 -0.18
C ARG A 68 5.39 7.06 -1.35
N HIS A 69 4.11 7.30 -1.08
CA HIS A 69 3.10 7.54 -2.11
C HIS A 69 3.37 8.83 -2.89
N MET A 70 3.74 9.91 -2.20
CA MET A 70 4.12 11.18 -2.85
C MET A 70 5.36 11.02 -3.74
N PHE A 71 6.36 10.27 -3.26
CA PHE A 71 7.56 9.96 -4.05
C PHE A 71 7.22 9.17 -5.32
N PHE A 72 6.33 8.19 -5.20
CA PHE A 72 5.81 7.42 -6.34
C PHE A 72 5.14 8.33 -7.38
N LEU A 73 4.20 9.19 -6.95
CA LEU A 73 3.54 10.13 -7.86
C LEU A 73 4.53 11.09 -8.54
N HIS A 74 5.51 11.60 -7.79
CA HIS A 74 6.54 12.47 -8.36
C HIS A 74 7.36 11.75 -9.44
N THR A 75 7.82 10.54 -9.13
CA THR A 75 8.58 9.70 -10.07
C THR A 75 7.76 9.37 -11.32
N GLN A 76 6.47 9.03 -11.17
CA GLN A 76 5.58 8.77 -12.29
C GLN A 76 5.43 9.99 -13.21
N ARG A 77 5.29 11.20 -12.65
CA ARG A 77 5.26 12.44 -13.44
C ARG A 77 6.55 12.66 -14.23
N GLU A 78 7.71 12.42 -13.61
CA GLU A 78 9.00 12.58 -14.28
C GLU A 78 9.23 11.54 -15.39
N MET A 79 8.81 10.29 -15.18
CA MET A 79 8.90 9.23 -16.18
C MET A 79 7.92 9.46 -17.35
N SER A 80 6.68 9.86 -17.06
CA SER A 80 5.69 10.21 -18.09
C SER A 80 6.12 11.44 -18.90
N GLY A 81 6.73 12.44 -18.26
CA GLY A 81 7.31 13.60 -18.94
C GLY A 81 8.49 13.29 -19.87
N ARG A 82 9.08 12.08 -19.77
CA ARG A 82 10.19 11.61 -20.61
C ARG A 82 9.75 10.82 -21.84
N GLU A 83 8.48 10.41 -21.93
CA GLU A 83 7.99 9.51 -23.00
C GLU A 83 7.44 10.23 -24.24
N THR A 84 7.35 11.56 -24.29
CA THR A 84 6.88 12.28 -25.50
C THR A 84 7.95 13.16 -26.13
N ARG A 85 8.95 12.52 -26.72
CA ARG A 85 9.60 13.00 -27.96
C ARG A 85 10.24 11.82 -28.68
N MET A 86 9.40 10.93 -29.21
CA MET A 86 9.84 10.15 -30.37
C MET A 86 10.00 11.16 -31.52
N PRO A 87 11.19 11.32 -32.12
CA PRO A 87 11.29 12.09 -33.34
C PRO A 87 10.49 11.35 -34.41
N ASP A 88 9.63 12.07 -35.10
CA ASP A 88 8.90 11.58 -36.26
C ASP A 88 9.95 11.10 -37.29
N ASP A 89 10.14 9.79 -37.40
CA ASP A 89 10.96 9.21 -38.47
C ASP A 89 10.11 9.20 -39.74
N SER A 90 9.99 10.39 -40.35
CA SER A 90 9.39 10.54 -41.67
C SER A 90 10.37 10.02 -42.73
N ALA A 91 10.48 8.71 -42.86
CA ALA A 91 10.98 8.11 -44.09
C ALA A 91 9.90 8.27 -45.18
N THR A 92 10.23 9.05 -46.22
CA THR A 92 9.59 9.11 -47.55
C THR A 92 8.47 10.13 -47.76
N ALA A 93 8.82 11.28 -48.36
CA ALA A 93 7.98 11.97 -49.33
C ALA A 93 8.81 12.87 -50.28
N GLY A 94 9.16 12.29 -51.43
CA GLY A 94 9.47 12.90 -52.74
C GLY A 94 10.00 14.34 -52.84
N ARG A 95 11.22 14.45 -53.40
CA ARG A 95 11.39 15.09 -54.72
C ARG A 95 12.63 14.57 -55.43
#